data_AF-A0A402AR19-F1
#
_entry.id   AF-A0A402AR19-F1
#
_cell.length_a   1.000
_cell.length_b   1.000
_cell.length_c   1.000
_cell.angle_alpha   90.00
_cell.angle_beta   90.00
_cell.angle_gamma   90.00
#
_symmetry.space_group_name_H-M   'P 1'
#
loop_
_entity.id
_entity.type
_entity.pdbx_description
1 polymer ?
#
loop_
_entity_poly.entity_id
_entity_poly.type
_entity_poly.pdbx_seq_one_letter_code
_entity_poly.pdbx_strand_id
1 'polypeptide(L)'
;MLRTLRQCCQDEYRQHGTSGVLRLWPALFIRAIMDMVAEQFSMEGGRQMQPIMRRSTILTYSAFVLFVLGYLTLMRTSDPVAPFNAVALVHPAVGIAYRAISISMDIATLAMLLCGGLVLFSIIKYVRASGDKLIKLFLPTRRHLGILGIGTLVVALCLTLYIVSFGVIMGNPPQIAGQPEWLALLIAIAGVFIGSALFTFVILLVSSMIALAVSRSDLGPRVFSLVRICMAVTLLALAISFGAALYWMVALWRDAPQFAMSDAGLGQSNLTWVILAVGAMVLALCLLINAFRQGTTVRLHALLHDPALHKLP
;
A
#
# COMPACT_ATOMS: atom_id res chain seq x y z
N MET A 1 25.00 5.68 -5.62
CA MET A 1 24.04 4.58 -5.41
C MET A 1 24.50 3.26 -6.04
N LEU A 2 24.88 3.25 -7.33
CA LEU A 2 25.36 2.05 -8.02
C LEU A 2 26.55 1.34 -7.33
N ARG A 3 27.50 2.10 -6.77
CA ARG A 3 28.64 1.53 -6.02
C ARG A 3 28.21 0.85 -4.72
N THR A 4 27.31 1.48 -3.97
CA THR A 4 26.77 0.96 -2.71
C THR A 4 25.93 -0.30 -2.92
N LEU A 5 25.15 -0.35 -4.00
CA LEU A 5 24.37 -1.53 -4.39
C LEU A 5 25.28 -2.67 -4.83
N ARG A 6 26.33 -2.38 -5.60
CA ARG A 6 27.34 -3.37 -6.00
C ARG A 6 28.05 -3.99 -4.79
N GLN A 7 28.43 -3.17 -3.81
CA GLN A 7 29.04 -3.66 -2.57
C GLN A 7 28.07 -4.53 -1.76
N CYS A 8 26.84 -4.08 -1.55
CA CYS A 8 25.83 -4.86 -0.82
C CYS A 8 25.55 -6.23 -1.48
N CYS A 9 25.45 -6.27 -2.82
CA CYS A 9 25.28 -7.53 -3.55
C CYS A 9 26.52 -8.43 -3.48
N GLN A 10 27.74 -7.86 -3.48
CA GLN A 10 28.96 -8.63 -3.32
C GLN A 10 29.09 -9.23 -1.92
N ASP A 11 28.72 -8.48 -0.88
CA ASP A 11 28.78 -8.92 0.50
C ASP A 11 27.77 -10.05 0.76
N GLU A 12 26.53 -9.91 0.29
CA GLU A 12 25.52 -10.97 0.40
C GLU A 12 25.83 -12.21 -0.45
N TYR A 13 26.41 -12.02 -1.64
CA TYR A 13 26.87 -13.15 -2.44
C TYR A 13 27.99 -13.93 -1.74
N ARG A 14 28.90 -13.25 -1.05
CA ARG A 14 29.98 -13.91 -0.29
C ARG A 14 29.46 -14.68 0.92
N GLN A 15 28.41 -14.19 1.57
CA GLN A 15 27.87 -14.83 2.78
C GLN A 15 26.87 -15.95 2.50
N HIS A 16 25.97 -15.77 1.52
CA HIS A 16 24.83 -16.67 1.30
C HIS A 16 24.73 -17.21 -0.14
N GLY A 17 25.78 -16.99 -0.95
CA GLY A 17 25.84 -17.42 -2.34
C GLY A 17 24.79 -16.76 -3.23
N THR A 18 24.38 -17.46 -4.28
CA THR A 18 23.34 -17.03 -5.23
C THR A 18 21.98 -16.83 -4.57
N SER A 19 21.66 -17.60 -3.52
CA SER A 19 20.38 -17.51 -2.81
C SER A 19 20.22 -16.19 -2.03
N GLY A 20 21.32 -15.65 -1.47
CA GLY A 20 21.31 -14.36 -0.77
C GLY A 20 20.98 -13.20 -1.72
N VAL A 21 21.55 -13.23 -2.92
CA VAL A 21 21.29 -12.22 -3.96
C VAL A 21 19.83 -12.27 -4.44
N LEU A 22 19.25 -13.46 -4.59
CA LEU A 22 17.83 -13.62 -4.94
C LEU A 22 16.89 -13.10 -3.84
N ARG A 23 17.24 -13.27 -2.56
CA ARG A 23 16.47 -12.72 -1.43
C ARG A 23 16.51 -11.19 -1.35
N LEU A 24 17.61 -10.58 -1.78
CA LEU A 24 17.73 -9.11 -1.88
C LEU A 24 16.88 -8.52 -3.00
N TRP A 25 16.58 -9.31 -4.04
CA TRP A 25 15.99 -8.81 -5.28
C TRP A 25 14.65 -8.09 -5.09
N PRO A 26 13.67 -8.63 -4.34
CA PRO A 26 12.40 -7.93 -4.09
C PRO A 26 12.62 -6.61 -3.35
N ALA A 27 13.48 -6.59 -2.32
CA ALA A 27 13.77 -5.39 -1.55
C ALA A 27 14.48 -4.32 -2.40
N LEU A 28 15.42 -4.73 -3.24
CA LEU A 28 16.11 -3.85 -4.18
C LEU A 28 15.18 -3.34 -5.28
N PHE A 29 14.29 -4.18 -5.79
CA PHE A 29 13.31 -3.80 -6.81
C PHE A 29 12.30 -2.79 -6.26
N ILE A 30 11.73 -3.05 -5.09
CA ILE A 30 10.86 -2.11 -4.38
C ILE A 30 11.60 -0.81 -4.10
N ARG A 31 12.84 -0.90 -3.59
CA ARG A 31 13.65 0.28 -3.30
C ARG A 31 13.97 1.07 -4.56
N ALA A 32 14.31 0.41 -5.66
CA ALA A 32 14.59 1.03 -6.95
C ALA A 32 13.35 1.71 -7.53
N ILE A 33 12.17 1.07 -7.50
CA ILE A 33 10.92 1.71 -7.90
C ILE A 33 10.67 2.94 -7.03
N MET A 34 10.79 2.82 -5.71
CA MET A 34 10.56 3.93 -4.80
C MET A 34 11.60 5.04 -4.94
N ASP A 35 12.86 4.71 -5.26
CA ASP A 35 13.94 5.65 -5.53
C ASP A 35 13.73 6.37 -6.86
N MET A 36 13.34 5.67 -7.93
CA MET A 36 12.99 6.28 -9.21
C MET A 36 11.80 7.22 -9.08
N VAL A 37 10.77 6.80 -8.34
CA VAL A 37 9.60 7.64 -8.03
C VAL A 37 10.04 8.86 -7.21
N ALA A 38 10.91 8.69 -6.20
CA ALA A 38 11.40 9.79 -5.38
C ALA A 38 12.30 10.77 -6.15
N GLU A 39 13.20 10.28 -7.01
CA GLU A 39 14.09 11.11 -7.85
C GLU A 39 13.28 11.95 -8.84
N GLN A 40 12.23 11.38 -9.46
CA GLN A 40 11.35 12.15 -10.34
C GLN A 40 10.64 13.29 -9.62
N PHE A 41 10.20 13.08 -8.38
CA PHE A 41 9.58 14.14 -7.58
C PHE A 41 10.59 15.14 -7.01
N SER A 42 11.88 14.80 -6.93
CA SER A 42 12.91 15.67 -6.34
C SER A 42 13.52 16.68 -7.32
N MET A 43 13.42 16.47 -8.64
CA MET A 43 14.06 17.34 -9.63
C MET A 43 13.36 18.68 -9.89
N GLU A 44 12.11 18.89 -9.41
CA GLU A 44 11.29 20.06 -9.80
C GLU A 44 11.25 21.23 -8.79
N GLY A 45 11.92 21.20 -7.63
CA GLY A 45 11.74 22.26 -6.61
C GLY A 45 12.96 22.60 -5.75
N GLY A 46 13.62 23.72 -6.06
CA GLY A 46 14.82 24.25 -5.38
C GLY A 46 14.62 24.86 -3.99
N ARG A 47 13.88 24.21 -3.08
CA ARG A 47 13.84 24.59 -1.66
C ARG A 47 14.11 23.37 -0.77
N GLN A 48 15.07 23.52 0.16
CA GLN A 48 15.66 22.49 1.03
C GLN A 48 14.69 21.96 2.10
N MET A 49 13.51 21.47 1.71
CA MET A 49 12.82 20.52 2.56
C MET A 49 13.52 19.17 2.42
N GLN A 50 13.88 18.52 3.53
CA GLN A 50 14.66 17.28 3.48
C GLN A 50 13.91 16.21 2.68
N PRO A 51 14.44 15.76 1.51
CA PRO A 51 13.73 14.87 0.58
C PRO A 51 13.30 13.54 1.23
N ILE A 52 13.97 13.17 2.31
CA ILE A 52 13.69 11.98 3.12
C ILE A 52 12.29 12.07 3.78
N MET A 53 11.89 13.24 4.28
CA MET A 53 10.59 13.39 4.95
C MET A 53 9.42 13.24 3.97
N ARG A 54 9.53 13.86 2.79
CA ARG A 54 8.51 13.74 1.72
C ARG A 54 8.33 12.30 1.27
N ARG A 55 9.44 11.58 1.11
CA ARG A 55 9.43 10.16 0.77
C ARG A 55 8.72 9.31 1.83
N SER A 56 8.93 9.59 3.12
CA SER A 56 8.26 8.87 4.20
C SER A 56 6.73 9.04 4.16
N THR A 57 6.23 10.24 3.85
CA THR A 57 4.78 10.48 3.72
C THR A 57 4.16 9.76 2.54
N ILE A 58 4.81 9.80 1.39
CA ILE A 58 4.36 9.09 0.19
C ILE A 58 4.32 7.59 0.46
N LEU A 59 5.40 7.03 1.02
CA LEU A 59 5.47 5.62 1.38
C LEU A 59 4.38 5.20 2.35
N THR A 60 4.07 6.05 3.35
CA THR A 60 3.01 5.77 4.33
C THR A 60 1.64 5.70 3.66
N TYR A 61 1.34 6.65 2.76
CA TYR A 61 0.08 6.64 2.02
C TYR A 61 -0.02 5.42 1.09
N SER A 62 1.03 5.12 0.31
CA SER A 62 1.05 3.96 -0.57
C SER A 62 0.92 2.64 0.21
N ALA A 63 1.59 2.52 1.36
CA ALA A 63 1.46 1.37 2.24
C ALA A 63 0.03 1.23 2.77
N PHE A 64 -0.58 2.32 3.22
CA PHE A 64 -1.97 2.31 3.68
C PHE A 64 -2.93 1.84 2.59
N VAL A 65 -2.83 2.38 1.37
CA VAL A 65 -3.68 1.96 0.25
C VAL A 65 -3.50 0.47 -0.05
N LEU A 66 -2.25 -0.01 -0.12
CA LEU A 66 -1.96 -1.42 -0.34
C LEU A 66 -2.55 -2.32 0.77
N PHE A 67 -2.49 -1.86 2.02
CA PHE A 67 -3.09 -2.57 3.15
C PHE A 67 -4.62 -2.61 3.02
N VAL A 68 -5.26 -1.50 2.69
CA VAL A 68 -6.73 -1.43 2.48
C VAL A 68 -7.15 -2.37 1.37
N LEU A 69 -6.40 -2.47 0.27
CA LEU A 69 -6.68 -3.44 -0.79
C LEU A 69 -6.62 -4.88 -0.26
N GLY A 70 -5.56 -5.24 0.48
CA GLY A 70 -5.46 -6.55 1.12
C GLY A 70 -6.59 -6.83 2.09
N TYR A 71 -6.96 -5.85 2.92
CA TYR A 71 -8.11 -5.92 3.82
C TYR A 71 -9.42 -6.15 3.07
N LEU A 72 -9.72 -5.39 2.01
CA LEU A 72 -10.93 -5.55 1.22
C LEU A 72 -11.00 -6.92 0.54
N THR A 73 -9.87 -7.41 0.02
CA THR A 73 -9.77 -8.78 -0.53
C THR A 73 -10.03 -9.82 0.55
N LEU A 74 -9.53 -9.61 1.77
CA LEU A 74 -9.81 -10.52 2.89
C LEU A 74 -11.28 -10.47 3.33
N MET A 75 -11.89 -9.28 3.39
CA MET A 75 -13.30 -9.11 3.77
C MET A 75 -14.26 -9.81 2.80
N ARG A 76 -13.87 -10.02 1.54
CA ARG A 76 -14.65 -10.83 0.60
C ARG A 76 -14.90 -12.26 1.10
N THR A 77 -14.00 -12.83 1.91
CA THR A 77 -14.17 -14.17 2.50
C THR A 77 -15.21 -14.21 3.64
N SER A 78 -15.75 -13.05 4.03
CA SER A 78 -16.90 -12.95 4.94
C SER A 78 -18.23 -12.71 4.21
N ASP A 79 -18.22 -12.66 2.88
CA ASP A 79 -19.40 -12.49 2.03
C ASP A 79 -19.84 -13.87 1.46
N PRO A 80 -21.08 -14.34 1.68
CA PRO A 80 -22.23 -13.65 2.28
C PRO A 80 -22.15 -13.46 3.81
N VAL A 81 -22.58 -12.29 4.26
CA VAL A 81 -22.54 -11.87 5.68
C VAL A 81 -23.39 -12.76 6.58
N ALA A 82 -24.49 -13.32 6.07
CA ALA A 82 -25.42 -14.13 6.85
C ALA A 82 -24.81 -15.41 7.46
N PRO A 83 -24.17 -16.33 6.70
CA PRO A 83 -23.51 -17.49 7.29
C PRO A 83 -22.32 -17.11 8.17
N PHE A 84 -21.59 -16.03 7.83
CA PHE A 84 -20.50 -15.55 8.67
C PHE A 84 -20.99 -15.10 10.06
N ASN A 85 -22.10 -14.37 10.13
CA ASN A 85 -22.69 -13.94 11.40
C ASN A 85 -23.13 -15.12 12.27
N ALA A 86 -23.67 -16.19 11.67
CA ALA A 86 -24.03 -17.40 12.39
C ALA A 86 -22.79 -18.06 13.02
N VAL A 87 -21.68 -18.18 12.27
CA VAL A 87 -20.40 -18.68 12.79
C VAL A 87 -19.87 -17.79 13.91
N ALA A 88 -19.93 -16.46 13.75
CA ALA A 88 -19.45 -15.51 14.75
C ALA A 88 -20.26 -15.55 16.06
N LEU A 89 -21.54 -15.89 16.02
CA LEU A 89 -22.38 -16.09 17.21
C LEU A 89 -22.03 -17.38 17.97
N VAL A 90 -21.72 -18.45 17.25
CA VAL A 90 -21.35 -19.76 17.82
C VAL A 90 -19.90 -19.73 18.34
N HIS A 91 -19.01 -19.04 17.63
CA HIS A 91 -17.58 -18.95 17.93
C HIS A 91 -17.19 -17.49 18.23
N PRO A 92 -17.36 -17.02 19.48
CA PRO A 92 -17.19 -15.61 19.83
C PRO A 92 -15.75 -15.10 19.58
N ALA A 93 -14.74 -15.98 19.64
CA ALA A 93 -13.36 -15.64 19.31
C ALA A 93 -13.20 -15.13 17.86
N VAL A 94 -13.88 -15.77 16.90
CA VAL A 94 -13.90 -15.36 15.48
C VAL A 94 -14.58 -13.99 15.36
N GLY A 95 -15.71 -13.79 16.03
CA GLY A 95 -16.44 -12.53 16.02
C GLY A 95 -15.65 -11.36 16.62
N ILE A 96 -14.95 -11.59 17.75
CA ILE A 96 -14.10 -10.59 18.40
C ILE A 96 -12.93 -10.22 17.49
N ALA A 97 -12.27 -11.21 16.88
CA ALA A 97 -11.16 -10.97 15.97
C ALA A 97 -11.60 -10.13 14.76
N TYR A 98 -12.72 -10.49 14.12
CA TYR A 98 -13.28 -9.73 13.01
C TYR A 98 -13.59 -8.28 13.38
N ARG A 99 -14.24 -8.04 14.54
CA ARG A 99 -14.50 -6.68 15.04
C ARG A 99 -13.21 -5.91 15.31
N ALA A 100 -12.18 -6.56 15.84
CA ALA A 100 -10.88 -5.92 16.05
C ALA A 100 -10.24 -5.49 14.72
N ILE A 101 -10.36 -6.29 13.65
CA ILE A 101 -9.91 -5.91 12.30
C ILE A 101 -10.68 -4.67 11.83
N SER A 102 -12.01 -4.66 11.89
CA SER A 102 -12.82 -3.53 11.41
C SER A 102 -12.53 -2.24 12.18
N ILE A 103 -12.54 -2.28 13.52
CA ILE A 103 -12.30 -1.09 14.36
C ILE A 103 -10.89 -0.53 14.10
N SER A 104 -9.87 -1.40 14.01
CA SER A 104 -8.51 -0.94 13.73
C SER A 104 -8.37 -0.34 12.33
N MET A 105 -9.10 -0.87 11.34
CA MET A 105 -9.17 -0.25 10.01
C MET A 105 -9.88 1.10 10.00
N ASP A 106 -10.95 1.26 10.77
CA ASP A 106 -11.65 2.54 10.92
C ASP A 106 -10.73 3.59 11.56
N ILE A 107 -10.00 3.21 12.61
CA ILE A 107 -9.00 4.07 13.27
C ILE A 107 -7.88 4.45 12.29
N ALA A 108 -7.34 3.47 11.55
CA ALA A 108 -6.29 3.72 10.55
C ALA A 108 -6.78 4.67 9.44
N THR A 109 -8.02 4.48 8.98
CA THR A 109 -8.65 5.32 7.97
C THR A 109 -8.86 6.74 8.49
N LEU A 110 -9.35 6.90 9.72
CA LEU A 110 -9.51 8.20 10.35
C LEU A 110 -8.16 8.92 10.51
N ALA A 111 -7.12 8.21 10.99
CA ALA A 111 -5.78 8.77 11.14
C ALA A 111 -5.19 9.21 9.80
N MET A 112 -5.40 8.43 8.73
CA MET A 112 -4.96 8.78 7.39
C MET A 112 -5.76 9.92 6.77
N LEU A 113 -7.06 10.00 7.03
CA LEU A 113 -7.92 11.11 6.60
C LEU A 113 -7.50 12.42 7.29
N LEU A 114 -7.19 12.37 8.59
CA LEU A 114 -6.63 13.51 9.32
C LEU A 114 -5.26 13.91 8.75
N CYS A 115 -4.37 12.95 8.49
CA CYS A 115 -3.07 13.21 7.88
C CYS A 115 -3.20 13.87 6.50
N GLY A 116 -4.03 13.29 5.62
CA GLY A 116 -4.31 13.83 4.29
C GLY A 116 -4.97 15.21 4.34
N GLY A 117 -5.90 15.42 5.27
CA GLY A 117 -6.56 16.70 5.51
C GLY A 117 -5.60 17.80 5.96
N LEU A 118 -4.67 17.50 6.87
CA LEU A 118 -3.64 18.45 7.32
C LEU A 118 -2.69 18.85 6.18
N VAL A 119 -2.31 17.89 5.33
CA VAL A 119 -1.51 18.14 4.13
C VAL A 119 -2.28 19.02 3.15
N LEU A 120 -3.54 18.67 2.86
CA LEU A 120 -4.41 19.43 1.95
C LEU A 120 -4.63 20.86 2.43
N PHE A 121 -4.91 21.04 3.73
CA PHE A 121 -5.06 22.36 4.33
C PHE A 121 -3.80 23.22 4.18
N SER A 122 -2.63 22.62 4.39
CA SER A 122 -1.34 23.30 4.24
C SER A 122 -1.11 23.76 2.79
N ILE A 123 -1.49 22.93 1.81
CA ILE A 123 -1.42 23.25 0.39
C ILE A 123 -2.38 24.40 0.03
N ILE A 124 -3.63 24.33 0.48
CA ILE A 124 -4.63 25.39 0.21
C ILE A 124 -4.13 26.73 0.76
N LYS A 125 -3.59 26.73 1.98
CA LYS A 125 -3.01 27.94 2.60
C LYS A 125 -1.84 28.49 1.77
N TYR A 126 -0.95 27.63 1.31
CA TYR A 126 0.18 28.01 0.45
C TYR A 126 -0.28 28.62 -0.87
N VAL A 127 -1.21 27.96 -1.56
CA VAL A 127 -1.74 28.42 -2.85
C VAL A 127 -2.42 29.78 -2.69
N ARG A 128 -3.20 29.98 -1.61
CA ARG A 128 -3.85 31.27 -1.33
C ARG A 128 -2.84 32.39 -1.09
N ALA A 129 -1.69 32.10 -0.48
CA ALA A 129 -0.63 33.07 -0.25
C ALA A 129 0.18 33.40 -1.52
N SER A 130 0.38 32.41 -2.40
CA SER A 130 1.17 32.58 -3.63
C SER A 130 0.40 33.22 -4.79
N GLY A 131 -0.94 33.24 -4.74
CA GLY A 131 -1.78 33.73 -5.83
C GLY A 131 -1.79 32.82 -7.08
N ASP A 132 -1.13 31.66 -7.00
CA ASP A 132 -1.06 30.69 -8.09
C ASP A 132 -2.37 29.91 -8.24
N LYS A 133 -2.66 29.46 -9.47
CA LYS A 133 -3.84 28.62 -9.73
C LYS A 133 -3.65 27.23 -9.12
N LEU A 134 -4.53 26.87 -8.18
CA LEU A 134 -4.56 25.59 -7.46
C LEU A 134 -4.44 24.37 -8.41
N ILE A 135 -5.09 24.44 -9.57
CA ILE A 135 -5.09 23.42 -10.62
C ILE A 135 -3.67 23.09 -11.12
N LYS A 136 -2.79 24.10 -11.23
CA LYS A 136 -1.42 23.91 -11.73
C LYS A 136 -0.55 23.11 -10.75
N LEU A 137 -0.89 23.13 -9.46
CA LEU A 137 -0.17 22.39 -8.43
C LEU A 137 -0.46 20.88 -8.49
N PHE A 138 -1.70 20.52 -8.81
CA PHE A 138 -2.18 19.14 -8.83
C PHE A 138 -2.04 18.44 -10.17
N LEU A 139 -1.91 19.18 -11.29
CA LEU A 139 -1.79 18.55 -12.60
C LEU A 139 -0.44 17.82 -12.73
N PRO A 140 -0.44 16.49 -12.94
CA PRO A 140 0.78 15.78 -13.30
C PRO A 140 1.27 16.27 -14.66
N THR A 141 2.58 16.42 -14.83
CA THR A 141 3.14 16.78 -16.15
C THR A 141 2.92 15.63 -17.13
N ARG A 142 2.88 15.90 -18.45
CA ARG A 142 2.66 14.88 -19.49
C ARG A 142 3.61 13.68 -19.37
N ARG A 143 4.85 13.91 -18.91
CA ARG A 143 5.84 12.86 -18.65
C ARG A 143 5.40 11.93 -17.53
N HIS A 144 4.95 12.48 -16.39
CA HIS A 144 4.44 11.68 -15.27
C HIS A 144 3.18 10.90 -15.68
N LEU A 145 2.28 11.51 -16.46
CA LEU A 145 1.08 10.84 -16.95
C LEU A 145 1.43 9.63 -17.86
N GLY A 146 2.45 9.76 -18.71
CA GLY A 146 2.93 8.65 -19.55
C GLY A 146 3.50 7.49 -18.73
N ILE A 147 4.32 7.78 -17.72
CA ILE A 147 4.87 6.77 -16.81
C ILE A 147 3.77 6.09 -16.00
N LEU A 148 2.81 6.88 -15.52
CA LEU A 148 1.63 6.38 -14.81
C LEU A 148 0.82 5.43 -15.70
N GLY A 149 0.61 5.79 -16.97
CA GLY A 149 -0.09 4.98 -17.95
C GLY A 149 0.62 3.66 -18.21
N ILE A 150 1.93 3.69 -18.46
CA ILE A 150 2.73 2.47 -18.67
C ILE A 150 2.69 1.58 -17.41
N GLY A 151 2.93 2.15 -16.23
CA GLY A 151 2.89 1.41 -14.97
C GLY A 151 1.52 0.77 -14.72
N THR A 152 0.44 1.51 -15.01
CA THR A 152 -0.94 0.99 -14.92
C THR A 152 -1.14 -0.20 -15.86
N LEU A 153 -0.75 -0.08 -17.13
CA LEU A 153 -0.95 -1.15 -18.12
C LEU A 153 -0.18 -2.42 -17.73
N VAL A 154 1.05 -2.28 -17.23
CA VAL A 154 1.85 -3.42 -16.77
C VAL A 154 1.18 -4.09 -15.57
N VAL A 155 0.78 -3.32 -14.56
CA VAL A 155 0.11 -3.87 -13.36
C VAL A 155 -1.23 -4.52 -13.71
N ALA A 156 -2.02 -3.88 -14.56
CA ALA A 156 -3.31 -4.41 -15.02
C ALA A 156 -3.15 -5.69 -15.83
N LEU A 157 -2.13 -5.77 -16.70
CA LEU A 157 -1.81 -6.98 -17.45
C LEU A 157 -1.43 -8.11 -16.49
N CYS A 158 -0.54 -7.85 -15.53
CA CYS A 158 -0.16 -8.84 -14.51
C CYS A 158 -1.36 -9.31 -13.69
N LEU A 159 -2.21 -8.39 -13.23
CA LEU A 159 -3.44 -8.73 -12.49
C LEU A 159 -4.42 -9.53 -13.34
N THR A 160 -4.58 -9.16 -14.61
CA THR A 160 -5.49 -9.87 -15.52
C THR A 160 -5.01 -11.28 -15.79
N LEU A 161 -3.73 -11.45 -16.12
CA LEU A 161 -3.13 -12.77 -16.31
C LEU A 161 -3.29 -13.60 -15.04
N TYR A 162 -3.01 -13.03 -13.88
CA TYR A 162 -3.20 -13.72 -12.60
C TYR A 162 -4.66 -14.15 -12.37
N ILE A 163 -5.62 -13.23 -12.49
CA ILE A 163 -7.05 -13.49 -12.25
C ILE A 163 -7.61 -14.52 -13.23
N VAL A 164 -7.30 -14.37 -14.51
CA VAL A 164 -7.80 -15.24 -15.57
C VAL A 164 -7.14 -16.61 -15.48
N SER A 165 -5.82 -16.68 -15.37
CA SER A 165 -5.12 -17.97 -15.23
C SER A 165 -5.62 -18.71 -14.00
N PHE A 166 -5.81 -18.02 -12.88
CA PHE A 166 -6.33 -18.65 -11.68
C PHE A 166 -7.78 -19.12 -11.86
N GLY A 167 -8.66 -18.28 -12.42
CA GLY A 167 -10.06 -18.64 -12.68
C GLY A 167 -10.23 -19.80 -13.65
N VAL A 168 -9.36 -19.90 -14.67
CA VAL A 168 -9.38 -20.99 -15.66
C VAL A 168 -8.80 -22.28 -15.09
N ILE A 169 -7.76 -22.22 -14.26
CA ILE A 169 -7.12 -23.42 -13.69
C ILE A 169 -7.97 -24.02 -12.55
N MET A 170 -8.53 -23.17 -11.69
CA MET A 170 -9.21 -23.61 -10.46
C MET A 170 -10.74 -23.62 -10.55
N GLY A 171 -11.32 -23.04 -11.60
CA GLY A 171 -12.76 -22.87 -11.74
C GLY A 171 -13.29 -23.29 -13.10
N ASN A 172 -14.63 -23.27 -13.23
CA ASN A 172 -15.27 -23.43 -14.51
C ASN A 172 -15.07 -22.16 -15.35
N PRO A 173 -14.84 -22.28 -16.67
CA PRO A 173 -14.72 -21.12 -17.53
C PRO A 173 -16.00 -20.27 -17.45
N PRO A 174 -15.89 -18.94 -17.60
CA PRO A 174 -17.06 -18.06 -17.56
C PRO A 174 -18.06 -18.46 -18.64
N GLN A 175 -19.28 -18.82 -18.22
CA GLN A 175 -20.37 -19.18 -19.13
C GLN A 175 -21.32 -17.98 -19.29
N ILE A 176 -21.35 -17.41 -20.48
CA ILE A 176 -22.34 -16.41 -20.88
C ILE A 176 -23.41 -17.13 -21.69
N ALA A 177 -24.67 -17.09 -21.24
CA ALA A 177 -25.76 -17.78 -21.90
C ALA A 177 -25.84 -17.42 -23.39
N GLY A 178 -25.79 -18.43 -24.26
CA GLY A 178 -25.90 -18.27 -25.71
C GLY A 178 -24.63 -17.88 -26.46
N GLN A 179 -23.46 -17.82 -25.81
CA GLN A 179 -22.18 -17.54 -26.47
C GLN A 179 -21.23 -18.75 -26.43
N PRO A 180 -20.37 -18.93 -27.46
CA PRO A 180 -19.33 -19.95 -27.43
C PRO A 180 -18.28 -19.64 -26.35
N GLU A 181 -17.73 -20.68 -25.73
CA GLU A 181 -16.84 -20.56 -24.56
C GLU A 181 -15.63 -19.65 -24.79
N TRP A 182 -15.01 -19.71 -25.98
CA TRP A 182 -13.86 -18.87 -26.32
C TRP A 182 -14.20 -17.37 -26.36
N LEU A 183 -15.42 -17.03 -26.80
CA LEU A 183 -15.87 -15.64 -26.86
C LEU A 183 -16.19 -15.13 -25.45
N ALA A 184 -16.83 -15.97 -24.63
CA ALA A 184 -17.09 -15.65 -23.23
C ALA A 184 -15.79 -15.42 -22.44
N LEU A 185 -14.76 -16.23 -22.69
CA LEU A 185 -13.43 -16.05 -22.11
C LEU A 185 -12.77 -14.73 -22.56
N LEU A 186 -12.81 -14.41 -23.85
CA LEU A 186 -12.25 -13.13 -24.36
C LEU A 186 -12.95 -11.91 -23.74
N ILE A 187 -14.28 -11.95 -23.62
CA ILE A 187 -15.06 -10.89 -22.97
C ILE A 187 -14.68 -10.77 -21.49
N ALA A 188 -14.52 -11.88 -20.78
CA ALA A 188 -14.09 -11.88 -19.39
C ALA A 188 -12.67 -11.30 -19.22
N ILE A 189 -11.71 -11.69 -20.07
CA ILE A 189 -10.33 -11.15 -20.07
C ILE A 189 -10.37 -9.64 -20.31
N ALA A 190 -11.09 -9.18 -21.33
CA ALA A 190 -11.19 -7.77 -21.66
C ALA A 190 -11.84 -6.98 -20.51
N GLY A 191 -12.93 -7.50 -19.92
CA GLY A 191 -13.61 -6.87 -18.79
C GLY A 191 -12.73 -6.76 -17.56
N VAL A 192 -12.03 -7.84 -17.17
CA VAL A 192 -11.09 -7.85 -16.05
C VAL A 192 -9.91 -6.91 -16.30
N PHE A 193 -9.38 -6.87 -17.53
CA PHE A 193 -8.30 -5.96 -17.91
C PHE A 193 -8.71 -4.50 -17.82
N ILE A 194 -9.84 -4.13 -18.43
CA ILE A 194 -10.33 -2.75 -18.40
C ILE A 194 -10.65 -2.33 -16.95
N GLY A 195 -11.32 -3.19 -16.20
CA GLY A 195 -11.67 -2.93 -14.80
C GLY A 195 -10.44 -2.75 -13.91
N SER A 196 -9.47 -3.67 -13.99
CA SER A 196 -8.23 -3.59 -13.22
C SER A 196 -7.34 -2.42 -13.67
N ALA A 197 -7.29 -2.09 -14.96
CA ALA A 197 -6.56 -0.94 -15.49
C ALA A 197 -7.17 0.37 -14.99
N LEU A 198 -8.49 0.55 -15.09
CA LEU A 198 -9.17 1.73 -14.59
C LEU A 198 -8.95 1.90 -13.08
N PHE A 199 -9.14 0.82 -12.33
CA PHE A 199 -8.99 0.83 -10.87
C PHE A 199 -7.55 1.18 -10.45
N THR A 200 -6.56 0.50 -11.04
CA THR A 200 -5.14 0.76 -10.79
C THR A 200 -4.76 2.17 -11.23
N PHE A 201 -5.27 2.66 -12.35
CA PHE A 201 -5.02 4.01 -12.84
C PHE A 201 -5.50 5.05 -11.84
N VAL A 202 -6.73 4.92 -11.33
CA VAL A 202 -7.31 5.84 -10.35
C VAL A 202 -6.46 5.83 -9.07
N ILE A 203 -6.08 4.66 -8.56
CA ILE A 203 -5.25 4.54 -7.36
C ILE A 203 -3.88 5.21 -7.55
N LEU A 204 -3.20 4.90 -8.65
CA LEU A 204 -1.88 5.46 -8.93
C LEU A 204 -1.98 6.97 -9.20
N LEU A 205 -3.02 7.43 -9.89
CA LEU A 205 -3.27 8.84 -10.17
C LEU A 205 -3.47 9.61 -8.86
N VAL A 206 -4.37 9.16 -8.00
CA VAL A 206 -4.62 9.79 -6.69
C VAL A 206 -3.35 9.80 -5.85
N SER A 207 -2.62 8.68 -5.80
CA SER A 207 -1.36 8.58 -5.05
C SER A 207 -0.29 9.53 -5.59
N SER A 208 -0.18 9.65 -6.92
CA SER A 208 0.74 10.56 -7.60
C SER A 208 0.35 12.04 -7.38
N MET A 209 -0.93 12.35 -7.44
CA MET A 209 -1.44 13.70 -7.14
C MET A 209 -1.10 14.10 -5.71
N ILE A 210 -1.31 13.22 -4.74
CA ILE A 210 -0.94 13.46 -3.33
C ILE A 210 0.57 13.60 -3.18
N ALA A 211 1.36 12.74 -3.84
CA ALA A 211 2.82 12.81 -3.81
C ALA A 211 3.35 14.15 -4.37
N LEU A 212 2.80 14.61 -5.50
CA LEU A 212 3.10 15.92 -6.09
C LEU A 212 2.67 17.08 -5.18
N ALA A 213 1.50 16.97 -4.56
CA ALA A 213 1.00 17.98 -3.63
C ALA A 213 1.94 18.11 -2.42
N VAL A 214 2.35 16.97 -1.83
CA VAL A 214 3.30 16.93 -0.71
C VAL A 214 4.66 17.46 -1.13
N SER A 215 5.15 17.10 -2.33
CA SER A 215 6.47 17.53 -2.81
C SER A 215 6.54 19.02 -3.13
N ARG A 216 5.41 19.67 -3.44
CA ARG A 216 5.36 21.11 -3.70
C ARG A 216 5.02 21.94 -2.46
N SER A 217 4.54 21.31 -1.39
CA SER A 217 4.19 22.00 -0.15
C SER A 217 5.41 22.24 0.75
N ASP A 218 5.52 23.45 1.28
CA ASP A 218 6.39 23.78 2.41
C ASP A 218 5.61 23.51 3.71
N LEU A 219 5.81 22.32 4.31
CA LEU A 219 5.15 21.99 5.58
C LEU A 219 5.95 22.56 6.75
N GLY A 220 5.28 23.35 7.60
CA GLY A 220 5.88 23.83 8.84
C GLY A 220 6.22 22.68 9.80
N PRO A 221 7.20 22.87 10.71
CA PRO A 221 7.67 21.82 11.62
C PRO A 221 6.55 21.29 12.54
N ARG A 222 5.57 22.12 12.89
CA ARG A 222 4.39 21.72 13.69
C ARG A 222 3.49 20.73 12.95
N VAL A 223 3.19 21.00 11.67
CA VAL A 223 2.38 20.10 10.83
C VAL A 223 3.10 18.77 10.66
N PHE A 224 4.42 18.81 10.48
CA PHE A 224 5.23 17.60 10.36
C PHE A 224 5.19 16.73 11.63
N SER A 225 5.24 17.34 12.82
CA SER A 225 5.09 16.60 14.08
C SER A 225 3.72 15.91 14.18
N LEU A 226 2.64 16.58 13.76
CA LEU A 226 1.29 15.99 13.75
C LEU A 226 1.19 14.85 12.75
N VAL A 227 1.71 15.04 11.53
CA VAL A 227 1.76 13.99 10.49
C VAL A 227 2.47 12.74 11.03
N ARG A 228 3.59 12.90 11.75
CA ARG A 228 4.31 11.76 12.34
C ARG A 228 3.48 11.03 13.41
N ILE A 229 2.72 11.76 14.23
CA ILE A 229 1.81 11.14 15.20
C ILE A 229 0.73 10.34 14.47
N CYS A 230 0.11 10.91 13.43
CA CYS A 230 -0.86 10.19 12.60
C CYS A 230 -0.24 8.93 11.98
N MET A 231 0.98 9.00 11.43
CA MET A 231 1.68 7.83 10.89
C MET A 231 1.91 6.74 11.93
N ALA A 232 2.29 7.11 13.16
CA ALA A 232 2.50 6.16 14.25
C ALA A 232 1.18 5.47 14.64
N VAL A 233 0.08 6.24 14.74
CA VAL A 233 -1.26 5.72 15.01
C VAL A 233 -1.71 4.78 13.89
N THR A 234 -1.53 5.17 12.63
CA THR A 234 -1.84 4.29 11.48
C THR A 234 -1.03 3.01 11.54
N LEU A 235 0.28 3.07 11.79
CA LEU A 235 1.13 1.88 11.89
C LEU A 235 0.67 0.93 12.99
N LEU A 236 0.36 1.46 14.17
CA LEU A 236 -0.15 0.65 15.28
C LEU A 236 -1.50 0.01 14.92
N ALA A 237 -2.41 0.78 14.33
CA ALA A 237 -3.73 0.29 13.94
C ALA A 237 -3.63 -0.81 12.87
N LEU A 238 -2.80 -0.63 11.83
CA LEU A 238 -2.58 -1.66 10.81
C LEU A 238 -1.90 -2.91 11.38
N ALA A 239 -0.96 -2.76 12.32
CA ALA A 239 -0.33 -3.91 13.00
C ALA A 239 -1.35 -4.71 13.81
N ILE A 240 -2.24 -4.04 14.55
CA ILE A 240 -3.34 -4.68 15.29
C ILE A 240 -4.29 -5.38 14.31
N SER A 241 -4.68 -4.70 13.23
CA SER A 241 -5.54 -5.25 12.19
C SER A 241 -4.95 -6.52 11.56
N PHE A 242 -3.65 -6.49 11.25
CA PHE A 242 -2.93 -7.63 10.70
C PHE A 242 -2.85 -8.81 11.68
N GLY A 243 -2.51 -8.54 12.94
CA GLY A 243 -2.47 -9.57 13.99
C GLY A 243 -3.86 -10.20 14.22
N ALA A 244 -4.90 -9.38 14.26
CA ALA A 244 -6.28 -9.83 14.37
C ALA A 244 -6.72 -10.65 13.13
N ALA A 245 -6.29 -10.27 11.93
CA ALA A 245 -6.55 -11.01 10.70
C ALA A 245 -5.87 -12.39 10.71
N LEU A 246 -4.61 -12.48 11.13
CA LEU A 246 -3.91 -13.76 11.29
C LEU A 246 -4.62 -14.66 12.30
N TYR A 247 -4.97 -14.12 13.46
CA TYR A 247 -5.69 -14.87 14.49
C TYR A 247 -7.08 -15.31 13.99
N TRP A 248 -7.82 -14.42 13.32
CA TRP A 248 -9.13 -14.72 12.74
C TRP A 248 -9.07 -15.87 11.74
N MET A 249 -8.07 -15.90 10.85
CA MET A 249 -7.88 -17.01 9.90
C MET A 249 -7.59 -18.32 10.62
N VAL A 250 -6.72 -18.31 11.64
CA VAL A 250 -6.40 -19.51 12.43
C VAL A 250 -7.61 -20.01 13.21
N ALA A 251 -8.36 -19.09 13.83
CA ALA A 251 -9.58 -19.40 14.58
C ALA A 251 -10.66 -19.99 13.65
N LEU A 252 -10.85 -19.43 12.45
CA LEU A 252 -11.78 -19.99 11.46
C LEU A 252 -11.41 -21.43 11.06
N TRP A 253 -10.12 -21.69 10.78
CA TRP A 253 -9.66 -23.03 10.42
C TRP A 253 -9.82 -24.04 11.55
N ARG A 254 -9.61 -23.60 12.80
CA ARG A 254 -9.70 -24.47 13.97
C ARG A 254 -11.14 -24.72 14.40
N ASP A 255 -11.94 -23.67 14.51
CA ASP A 255 -13.23 -23.71 15.20
C ASP A 255 -14.39 -23.93 14.22
N ALA A 256 -14.26 -23.52 12.96
CA ALA A 256 -15.28 -23.68 11.91
C ALA A 256 -14.67 -24.16 10.58
N PRO A 257 -13.99 -25.32 10.54
CA PRO A 257 -13.33 -25.83 9.34
C PRO A 257 -14.28 -26.02 8.16
N GLN A 258 -15.55 -26.34 8.43
CA GLN A 258 -16.59 -26.44 7.41
C GLN A 258 -16.85 -25.12 6.68
N PHE A 259 -16.77 -23.98 7.37
CA PHE A 259 -16.88 -22.67 6.75
C PHE A 259 -15.57 -22.31 6.06
N ALA A 260 -14.43 -22.57 6.71
CA ALA A 260 -13.11 -22.30 6.14
C ALA A 260 -12.87 -23.07 4.82
N MET A 261 -13.33 -24.31 4.68
CA MET A 261 -13.17 -25.08 3.44
C MET A 261 -14.22 -24.78 2.37
N SER A 262 -15.29 -24.06 2.72
CA SER A 262 -16.37 -23.74 1.78
C SER A 262 -15.94 -22.69 0.74
N ASP A 263 -16.61 -22.69 -0.42
CA ASP A 263 -16.42 -21.68 -1.48
C ASP A 263 -16.76 -20.26 -1.02
N ALA A 264 -17.58 -20.12 0.03
CA ALA A 264 -17.89 -18.85 0.67
C ALA A 264 -16.79 -18.38 1.64
N GLY A 265 -15.94 -19.29 2.14
CA GLY A 265 -14.89 -19.01 3.12
C GLY A 265 -13.49 -18.97 2.52
N LEU A 266 -12.58 -19.78 3.07
CA LEU A 266 -11.17 -19.90 2.68
C LEU A 266 -10.92 -21.09 1.72
N GLY A 267 -11.95 -21.57 1.02
CA GLY A 267 -11.88 -22.72 0.12
C GLY A 267 -10.79 -22.60 -0.96
N GLN A 268 -10.53 -23.67 -1.71
CA GLN A 268 -9.37 -23.75 -2.62
C GLN A 268 -9.24 -22.55 -3.59
N SER A 269 -10.35 -22.04 -4.10
CA SER A 269 -10.37 -20.85 -4.97
C SER A 269 -10.06 -19.55 -4.21
N ASN A 270 -10.45 -19.44 -2.94
CA ASN A 270 -10.23 -18.24 -2.10
C ASN A 270 -8.88 -18.25 -1.38
N LEU A 271 -8.27 -19.41 -1.15
CA LEU A 271 -7.00 -19.54 -0.45
C LEU A 271 -5.89 -18.73 -1.12
N THR A 272 -5.86 -18.70 -2.45
CA THR A 272 -4.89 -17.90 -3.23
C THR A 272 -5.14 -16.39 -3.07
N TRP A 273 -6.39 -15.96 -2.99
CA TRP A 273 -6.74 -14.57 -2.66
C TRP A 273 -6.35 -14.19 -1.24
N VAL A 274 -6.52 -15.10 -0.29
CA VAL A 274 -6.13 -14.91 1.11
C VAL A 274 -4.61 -14.79 1.22
N ILE A 275 -3.84 -15.66 0.56
CA ILE A 275 -2.37 -15.56 0.54
C ILE A 275 -1.93 -14.22 -0.06
N LEU A 276 -2.55 -13.80 -1.17
CA LEU A 276 -2.22 -12.53 -1.81
C LEU A 276 -2.60 -11.33 -0.94
N ALA A 277 -3.77 -11.37 -0.28
CA ALA A 277 -4.21 -10.36 0.68
C ALA A 277 -3.25 -10.23 1.87
N VAL A 278 -2.88 -11.36 2.48
CA VAL A 278 -1.92 -11.42 3.60
C VAL A 278 -0.55 -10.93 3.14
N GLY A 279 -0.08 -11.35 1.96
CA GLY A 279 1.16 -10.88 1.37
C GLY A 279 1.17 -9.37 1.13
N ALA A 280 0.08 -8.80 0.62
CA ALA A 280 -0.10 -7.36 0.45
C ALA A 280 -0.11 -6.62 1.79
N MET A 281 -0.80 -7.14 2.81
CA MET A 281 -0.82 -6.57 4.16
C MET A 281 0.56 -6.60 4.81
N VAL A 282 1.31 -7.71 4.70
CA VAL A 282 2.69 -7.83 5.19
C VAL A 282 3.60 -6.82 4.48
N LEU A 283 3.54 -6.76 3.15
CA LEU A 283 4.34 -5.83 2.36
C LEU A 283 4.04 -4.38 2.74
N ALA A 284 2.76 -4.02 2.88
CA ALA A 284 2.33 -2.72 3.34
C ALA A 284 2.88 -2.39 4.74
N LEU A 285 2.79 -3.32 5.69
CA LEU A 285 3.30 -3.12 7.05
C LEU A 285 4.83 -2.92 7.04
N CYS A 286 5.57 -3.71 6.27
CA CYS A 286 7.01 -3.56 6.09
C CYS A 286 7.38 -2.20 5.47
N LEU A 287 6.64 -1.74 4.44
CA LEU A 287 6.83 -0.42 3.84
C LEU A 287 6.59 0.70 4.86
N LEU A 288 5.55 0.56 5.68
CA LEU A 288 5.20 1.55 6.69
C LEU A 288 6.23 1.61 7.83
N ILE A 289 6.71 0.46 8.31
CA ILE A 289 7.80 0.39 9.30
C ILE A 289 9.06 1.06 8.75
N ASN A 290 9.41 0.80 7.49
CA ASN A 290 10.57 1.43 6.84
C ASN A 290 10.39 2.94 6.68
N ALA A 291 9.20 3.39 6.29
CA ALA A 291 8.88 4.82 6.20
C ALA A 291 9.01 5.51 7.56
N PHE A 292 8.51 4.86 8.62
CA PHE A 292 8.58 5.37 9.99
C PHE A 292 10.04 5.48 10.48
N ARG A 293 10.86 4.42 10.27
CA ARG A 293 12.28 4.41 10.62
C ARG A 293 13.06 5.52 9.91
N GLN A 294 12.81 5.73 8.62
CA GLN A 294 13.43 6.84 7.87
C GLN A 294 13.06 8.20 8.48
N GLY A 295 11.82 8.37 8.92
CA GLY A 295 11.34 9.59 9.57
C GLY A 295 11.98 9.86 10.94
N THR A 296 12.42 8.84 11.67
CA THR A 296 13.08 8.99 12.98
C THR A 296 14.57 9.30 12.87
N THR A 297 15.29 8.63 11.97
CA THR A 297 16.76 8.79 11.81
C THR A 297 17.15 10.23 11.44
N VAL A 298 16.33 10.89 10.62
CA VAL A 298 16.54 12.28 10.20
C VAL A 298 16.50 13.24 11.40
N ARG A 299 15.59 13.03 12.35
CA ARG A 299 15.48 13.88 13.53
C ARG A 299 16.70 13.73 14.44
N LEU A 300 17.21 12.51 14.58
CA LEU A 300 18.39 12.24 15.38
C LEU A 300 19.62 12.95 14.80
N HIS A 301 19.82 12.90 13.48
CA HIS A 301 20.90 13.63 12.82
C HIS A 301 20.76 15.15 12.96
N ALA A 302 19.54 15.69 12.85
CA ALA A 302 19.31 17.12 13.04
C ALA A 302 19.63 17.58 14.47
N LEU A 303 19.32 16.76 15.49
CA LEU A 303 19.65 17.06 16.89
C LEU A 303 21.15 16.94 17.18
N LEU A 304 21.84 15.97 16.56
CA LEU A 304 23.29 15.76 16.75
C LEU A 304 24.15 16.83 16.05
N HIS A 305 23.62 17.54 15.06
CA HIS A 305 24.33 18.59 14.33
C HIS A 305 23.87 20.01 14.68
N ASP A 306 23.06 20.18 15.73
CA ASP A 306 22.70 21.52 16.18
C ASP A 306 23.88 22.14 16.96
N PRO A 307 24.61 23.12 16.39
CA PRO A 307 25.78 23.71 17.03
C PRO A 307 25.42 24.46 18.32
N ALA A 308 24.12 24.76 18.56
CA ALA A 308 23.66 25.35 19.79
C ALA A 308 23.86 24.42 21.00
N LEU A 309 23.83 23.10 20.80
CA LEU A 309 24.09 22.11 21.86
C LEU A 309 25.57 22.04 22.28
N HIS A 310 26.50 22.59 21.47
CA HIS A 310 27.93 22.67 21.80
C HIS A 310 28.34 23.98 22.48
N LYS A 311 27.41 24.89 22.75
CA LYS A 311 27.68 26.17 23.42
C LYS A 311 27.18 26.24 24.87
N LEU A 312 26.80 25.10 25.45
CA LEU A 312 26.50 25.02 26.88
C LEU A 312 27.81 24.82 27.66
N PRO A 313 28.21 25.78 28.52
CA PRO A 313 29.43 25.68 29.35
C PRO A 313 29.33 24.63 30.45
#